data_AF-A0A8T6R9T9-F1
#
_entry.id   AF-A0A8T6R9T9-F1
#
_cell.length_a   1.000
_cell.length_b   1.000
_cell.length_c   1.000
_cell.angle_alpha   90.00
_cell.angle_beta   90.00
_cell.angle_gamma   90.00
#
_symmetry.space_group_name_H-M   'P 1'
#
loop_
_entity.id
_entity.type
_entity.pdbx_description
1 polymer ?
#
loop_
_entity_poly.entity_id
_entity_poly.type
_entity_poly.pdbx_seq_one_letter_code
_entity_poly.pdbx_strand_id
1 'polypeptide(L)'
;LPRLQTVTGPRRGAVLTGALHGGIHLPLILLATTYDTDGPRWSAAVGAVLTITGAGVVYAWLRGRSGSLWPVALAHGTANTVFDVAAVAVVPTGAGGLALVAGETGVATWLVCGLAAAVLLSRSPVWDRPAARPSPAPAAAAGSDRAPAGV
;
A
#
# COMPACT_ATOMS: atom_id res chain seq x y z
N LEU A 1 -8.47 -2.05 -5.07
CA LEU A 1 -8.85 -2.70 -3.80
C LEU A 1 -10.32 -3.15 -3.73
N PRO A 2 -11.37 -2.29 -3.80
CA PRO A 2 -12.74 -2.72 -3.49
C PRO A 2 -13.29 -3.80 -4.43
N ARG A 3 -13.05 -3.66 -5.74
CA ARG A 3 -13.45 -4.65 -6.76
C ARG A 3 -12.67 -5.96 -6.68
N LEU A 4 -11.43 -5.94 -6.21
CA LEU A 4 -10.62 -7.16 -6.07
C LEU A 4 -11.09 -7.97 -4.86
N GLN A 5 -11.47 -7.29 -3.78
CA GLN A 5 -12.02 -7.90 -2.57
C GLN A 5 -13.40 -8.53 -2.80
N THR A 6 -14.22 -8.02 -3.72
CA THR A 6 -15.51 -8.63 -4.06
C THR A 6 -15.38 -9.96 -4.78
N VAL A 7 -14.29 -10.17 -5.54
CA VAL A 7 -14.05 -11.41 -6.31
C VAL A 7 -13.22 -12.42 -5.51
N THR A 8 -12.25 -11.96 -4.73
CA THR A 8 -11.27 -12.84 -4.06
C THR A 8 -11.46 -12.96 -2.55
N GLY A 9 -12.32 -12.13 -1.96
CA GLY A 9 -12.51 -11.98 -0.51
C GLY A 9 -11.61 -10.88 0.10
N PRO A 10 -11.96 -10.32 1.28
CA PRO A 10 -11.29 -9.15 1.85
C PRO A 10 -9.79 -9.33 2.10
N ARG A 11 -9.40 -10.47 2.69
CA ARG A 11 -7.99 -10.80 3.02
C ARG A 11 -7.14 -10.99 1.76
N ARG A 12 -7.59 -11.85 0.84
CA ARG A 12 -6.86 -12.13 -0.41
C ARG A 12 -6.79 -10.90 -1.30
N GLY A 13 -7.87 -10.13 -1.40
CA GLY A 13 -7.90 -8.89 -2.17
C GLY A 13 -6.92 -7.84 -1.63
N ALA A 14 -6.70 -7.78 -0.32
CA ALA A 14 -5.68 -6.90 0.28
C ALA A 14 -4.27 -7.32 -0.11
N VAL A 15 -3.92 -8.60 0.06
CA VAL A 15 -2.59 -9.14 -0.29
C VAL A 15 -2.33 -8.98 -1.79
N LEU A 16 -3.28 -9.36 -2.64
CA LEU A 16 -3.14 -9.25 -4.10
C LEU A 16 -3.01 -7.80 -4.56
N THR A 17 -3.76 -6.87 -3.96
CA THR A 17 -3.61 -5.44 -4.29
C THR A 17 -2.21 -4.94 -3.93
N GLY A 18 -1.69 -5.34 -2.76
CA GLY A 18 -0.32 -5.01 -2.34
C GLY A 18 0.74 -5.60 -3.28
N ALA A 19 0.62 -6.88 -3.62
CA ALA A 19 1.56 -7.57 -4.50
C ALA A 19 1.57 -6.98 -5.92
N LEU A 20 0.40 -6.67 -6.49
CA LEU A 20 0.30 -6.00 -7.79
C LEU A 20 0.92 -4.60 -7.75
N HIS A 21 0.74 -3.87 -6.65
CA HIS A 21 1.37 -2.57 -6.47
C HIS A 21 2.90 -2.69 -6.39
N GLY A 22 3.42 -3.68 -5.65
CA GLY A 22 4.85 -3.99 -5.63
C GLY A 22 5.40 -4.33 -7.02
N GLY A 23 4.64 -5.09 -7.82
CA GLY A 23 5.00 -5.41 -9.20
C GLY A 23 5.13 -4.16 -10.10
N ILE A 24 4.27 -3.16 -9.92
CA ILE A 24 4.34 -1.88 -10.67
C ILE A 24 5.63 -1.11 -10.34
N HIS A 25 6.20 -1.29 -9.14
CA HIS A 25 7.45 -0.64 -8.72
C HIS A 25 8.71 -1.35 -9.22
N LEU A 26 8.62 -2.62 -9.65
CA LEU A 26 9.79 -3.39 -10.10
C LEU A 26 10.62 -2.70 -11.19
N PRO A 27 10.05 -2.05 -12.23
CA PRO A 27 10.84 -1.31 -13.21
C PRO A 27 11.67 -0.20 -12.57
N LEU A 28 11.11 0.54 -11.61
CA LEU A 28 11.84 1.59 -10.90
C LEU A 28 12.97 0.99 -10.06
N ILE A 29 12.69 -0.07 -9.30
CA ILE A 29 13.68 -0.69 -8.39
C ILE A 29 14.83 -1.37 -9.16
N LEU A 30 14.54 -2.00 -10.29
CA LEU A 30 15.53 -2.76 -11.05
C LEU A 30 16.34 -1.89 -12.03
N LEU A 31 15.72 -0.83 -12.56
CA LEU A 31 16.31 0.00 -13.62
C LEU A 31 16.82 1.35 -13.12
N ALA A 32 16.20 1.94 -12.09
CA ALA A 32 16.65 3.23 -11.58
C ALA A 32 17.92 3.07 -10.74
N THR A 33 18.79 4.07 -10.80
CA THR A 33 20.00 4.16 -9.98
C THR A 33 19.73 4.78 -8.61
N THR A 34 18.47 5.07 -8.30
CA THR A 34 18.04 5.72 -7.04
C THR A 34 17.72 4.71 -5.93
N TYR A 35 17.73 3.41 -6.22
CA TYR A 35 17.46 2.33 -5.28
C TYR A 35 18.76 1.65 -4.81
N ASP A 36 18.75 1.15 -3.57
CA ASP A 36 19.87 0.54 -2.84
C ASP A 36 20.86 -0.23 -3.74
N THR A 37 22.08 0.32 -3.90
CA THR A 37 23.10 -0.15 -4.85
C THR A 37 24.13 -1.08 -4.24
N ASP A 38 24.11 -1.29 -2.92
CA ASP A 38 25.16 -1.99 -2.19
C ASP A 38 25.01 -3.54 -2.23
N GLY A 39 23.98 -4.05 -2.90
CA GLY A 39 23.72 -5.49 -3.09
C GLY A 39 23.13 -5.85 -4.45
N PRO A 40 22.89 -7.15 -4.72
CA PRO A 40 22.26 -7.59 -5.96
C PRO A 40 20.86 -6.96 -6.13
N ARG A 41 20.61 -6.28 -7.25
CA ARG A 41 19.33 -5.58 -7.48
C ARG A 41 18.09 -6.46 -7.34
N TRP A 42 18.22 -7.76 -7.61
CA TRP A 42 17.12 -8.72 -7.43
C TRP A 42 16.73 -8.91 -5.95
N SER A 43 17.68 -8.84 -5.01
CA SER A 43 17.35 -8.98 -3.58
C SER A 43 16.65 -7.71 -3.07
N ALA A 44 17.08 -6.53 -3.53
CA ALA A 44 16.39 -5.26 -3.26
C ALA A 44 14.96 -5.28 -3.84
N ALA A 45 14.79 -5.80 -5.05
CA ALA A 45 13.46 -5.97 -5.67
C ALA A 45 12.54 -6.90 -4.88
N VAL A 46 13.05 -8.04 -4.40
CA VAL A 46 12.27 -8.94 -3.53
C VAL A 46 11.90 -8.24 -2.23
N GLY A 47 12.86 -7.61 -1.56
CA GLY A 47 12.62 -6.86 -0.31
C GLY A 47 11.55 -5.78 -0.48
N ALA A 48 11.67 -4.97 -1.54
CA ALA A 48 10.70 -3.93 -1.87
C ALA A 48 9.29 -4.50 -2.12
N VAL A 49 9.16 -5.56 -2.93
CA VAL A 49 7.85 -6.18 -3.19
C VAL A 49 7.24 -6.72 -1.90
N LEU A 50 8.03 -7.33 -1.01
CA LEU A 50 7.55 -7.79 0.29
C LEU A 50 7.10 -6.63 1.20
N THR A 51 7.90 -5.57 1.29
CA THR A 51 7.55 -4.33 2.03
C THR A 51 6.24 -3.75 1.50
N ILE A 52 6.14 -3.53 0.20
CA ILE A 52 4.98 -2.91 -0.45
C ILE A 52 3.74 -3.79 -0.29
N THR A 53 3.89 -5.12 -0.37
CA THR A 53 2.79 -6.06 -0.13
C THR A 53 2.29 -5.98 1.30
N GLY A 54 3.21 -6.01 2.29
CA GLY A 54 2.86 -5.88 3.71
C GLY A 54 2.19 -4.54 4.02
N ALA A 55 2.76 -3.43 3.53
CA ALA A 55 2.18 -2.10 3.66
C ALA A 55 0.79 -2.01 3.01
N GLY A 56 0.59 -2.62 1.84
CA GLY A 56 -0.71 -2.72 1.17
C GLY A 56 -1.79 -3.37 2.04
N VAL A 57 -1.44 -4.38 2.83
CA VAL A 57 -2.35 -5.00 3.82
C VAL A 57 -2.68 -4.03 4.95
N VAL A 58 -1.70 -3.31 5.49
CA VAL A 58 -1.91 -2.28 6.53
C VAL A 58 -2.84 -1.17 6.02
N TYR A 59 -2.63 -0.70 4.78
CA TYR A 59 -3.48 0.31 4.15
C TYR A 59 -4.90 -0.20 3.91
N ALA A 60 -5.06 -1.43 3.44
CA ALA A 60 -6.37 -2.05 3.29
C ALA A 60 -7.10 -2.17 4.64
N TRP A 61 -6.36 -2.50 5.71
CA TRP A 61 -6.89 -2.57 7.07
C TRP A 61 -7.31 -1.19 7.59
N LEU A 62 -6.46 -0.16 7.44
CA LEU A 62 -6.78 1.22 7.84
C LEU A 62 -8.04 1.72 7.13
N ARG A 63 -8.16 1.45 5.83
CA ARG A 63 -9.36 1.78 5.06
C ARG A 63 -10.58 1.01 5.57
N GLY A 64 -10.45 -0.29 5.81
CA GLY A 64 -11.55 -1.13 6.30
C GLY A 64 -12.00 -0.79 7.72
N ARG A 65 -11.09 -0.30 8.57
CA ARG A 65 -11.38 0.12 9.94
C ARG A 65 -12.04 1.49 10.00
N SER A 66 -11.53 2.44 9.22
CA SER A 66 -11.97 3.85 9.29
C SER A 66 -13.08 4.21 8.29
N GLY A 67 -13.26 3.43 7.22
CA GLY A 67 -14.08 3.80 6.07
C GLY A 67 -13.48 4.91 5.19
N SER A 68 -12.42 5.60 5.66
CA SER A 68 -11.83 6.79 5.05
C SER A 68 -10.51 6.49 4.36
N LEU A 69 -10.16 7.30 3.35
CA LEU A 69 -8.85 7.27 2.69
C LEU A 69 -7.79 8.08 3.43
N TRP A 70 -8.19 9.03 4.27
CA TRP A 70 -7.26 9.92 4.97
C TRP A 70 -6.23 9.18 5.84
N PRO A 71 -6.61 8.17 6.66
CA PRO A 71 -5.63 7.42 7.44
C PRO A 71 -4.61 6.68 6.57
N VAL A 72 -5.03 6.23 5.39
CA VAL A 72 -4.13 5.57 4.43
C VAL A 72 -3.14 6.55 3.84
N ALA A 73 -3.61 7.72 3.40
CA ALA A 73 -2.76 8.76 2.82
C ALA A 73 -1.72 9.26 3.82
N LEU A 74 -2.13 9.51 5.08
CA LEU A 74 -1.23 9.91 6.15
C LEU A 74 -0.19 8.82 6.45
N ALA A 75 -0.63 7.57 6.64
CA ALA A 75 0.28 6.46 6.91
C ALA A 75 1.30 6.26 5.77
N HIS A 76 0.85 6.39 4.52
CA HIS A 76 1.73 6.28 3.35
C HIS A 76 2.78 7.41 3.33
N GLY A 77 2.35 8.67 3.52
CA GLY A 77 3.27 9.80 3.59
C GLY A 77 4.30 9.64 4.71
N THR A 78 3.85 9.24 5.91
CA THR A 78 4.74 8.96 7.03
C THR A 78 5.73 7.84 6.72
N ALA A 79 5.30 6.74 6.11
CA ALA A 79 6.19 5.64 5.75
C ALA A 79 7.31 6.11 4.81
N ASN A 80 6.98 6.86 3.76
CA ASN A 80 7.99 7.39 2.83
C ASN A 80 8.99 8.31 3.56
N THR A 81 8.49 9.23 4.40
CA THR A 81 9.38 10.11 5.19
C THR A 81 10.29 9.32 6.13
N VAL A 82 9.78 8.27 6.78
CA VAL A 82 10.59 7.43 7.66
C VAL A 82 11.67 6.69 6.88
N PHE A 83 11.35 6.15 5.70
CA PHE A 83 12.33 5.48 4.84
C PHE A 83 13.42 6.44 4.37
N ASP A 84 13.05 7.64 3.93
CA ASP A 84 14.01 8.66 3.50
C ASP A 84 14.94 9.08 4.65
N VAL A 85 14.38 9.36 5.84
CA VAL A 85 15.16 9.75 7.03
C VAL A 85 16.07 8.61 7.48
N ALA A 86 15.58 7.37 7.49
CA ALA A 86 16.38 6.20 7.86
C ALA A 86 17.54 5.97 6.87
N ALA A 87 17.29 6.14 5.57
CA ALA A 87 18.34 6.06 4.55
C ALA A 87 19.42 7.13 4.78
N VAL A 88 19.01 8.40 4.95
CA VAL A 88 19.95 9.53 5.19
C VAL A 88 20.74 9.35 6.50
N ALA A 89 20.14 8.81 7.56
CA ALA A 89 20.82 8.59 8.82
C ALA A 89 21.95 7.54 8.73
N VAL A 90 21.83 6.59 7.79
CA VAL A 90 22.76 5.46 7.66
C VAL A 90 23.89 5.74 6.65
N VAL A 91 23.64 6.52 5.59
CA VAL A 91 24.63 6.85 4.55
C VAL A 91 25.99 7.35 5.10
N PRO A 92 26.06 8.23 6.12
CA PRO A 92 27.35 8.75 6.63
C PRO A 92 28.21 7.71 7.33
N THR A 93 27.64 6.58 7.73
CA THR A 93 28.34 5.58 8.55
C THR A 93 29.25 4.66 7.73
N GLY A 94 29.17 4.69 6.39
CA GLY A 94 29.90 3.77 5.50
C GLY A 94 29.50 2.30 5.70
N ALA A 95 28.50 2.03 6.53
CA ALA A 95 28.02 0.69 6.82
C ALA A 95 26.94 0.32 5.80
N GLY A 96 27.36 -0.11 4.60
CA GLY A 96 26.43 -0.65 3.58
C GLY A 96 25.53 -1.77 4.13
N GLY A 97 25.99 -2.50 5.16
CA GLY A 97 25.16 -3.47 5.88
C GLY A 97 23.97 -2.87 6.65
N LEU A 98 24.03 -1.60 7.07
CA LEU A 98 22.91 -0.93 7.75
C LEU A 98 21.86 -0.42 6.76
N ALA A 99 22.22 -0.09 5.50
CA ALA A 99 21.26 0.27 4.45
C ALA A 99 20.36 -0.93 4.11
N LEU A 100 20.97 -2.11 4.00
CA LEU A 100 20.26 -3.40 3.91
C LEU A 100 19.42 -3.75 5.14
N VAL A 101 19.57 -3.05 6.26
CA VAL A 101 18.77 -3.29 7.47
C VAL A 101 17.64 -2.27 7.57
N ALA A 102 17.89 -0.98 7.31
CA ALA A 102 16.97 0.12 7.64
C ALA A 102 16.35 0.87 6.44
N GLY A 103 16.83 0.64 5.22
CA GLY A 103 16.25 1.23 4.00
C GLY A 103 14.87 0.66 3.67
N GLU A 104 14.20 1.26 2.68
CA GLU A 104 12.86 0.82 2.21
C GLU A 104 12.85 -0.65 1.73
N THR A 105 13.98 -1.13 1.21
CA THR A 105 14.21 -2.50 0.73
C THR A 105 14.89 -3.38 1.78
N GLY A 106 15.23 -2.80 2.94
CA GLY A 106 15.99 -3.42 4.00
C GLY A 106 15.24 -4.56 4.70
N VAL A 107 16.01 -5.47 5.27
CA VAL A 107 15.51 -6.68 5.92
C VAL A 107 14.61 -6.37 7.10
N ALA A 108 14.96 -5.38 7.93
CA ALA A 108 14.09 -5.02 9.05
C ALA A 108 12.77 -4.44 8.54
N THR A 109 12.79 -3.63 7.48
CA THR A 109 11.60 -3.01 6.91
C THR A 109 10.60 -4.03 6.41
N TRP A 110 11.01 -4.98 5.56
CA TRP A 110 10.06 -5.98 5.05
C TRP A 110 9.62 -6.97 6.14
N LEU A 111 10.46 -7.26 7.15
CA LEU A 111 10.05 -8.06 8.32
C LEU A 111 8.99 -7.35 9.16
N VAL A 112 9.17 -6.06 9.45
CA VAL A 112 8.20 -5.27 10.22
C VAL A 112 6.87 -5.14 9.47
N CYS A 113 6.90 -4.79 8.18
CA CYS A 113 5.70 -4.71 7.37
C CYS A 113 5.02 -6.07 7.22
N GLY A 114 5.80 -7.14 7.02
CA GLY A 114 5.30 -8.51 6.90
C GLY A 114 4.67 -9.01 8.20
N LEU A 115 5.30 -8.76 9.35
CA LEU A 115 4.77 -9.11 10.66
C LEU A 115 3.48 -8.35 10.97
N ALA A 116 3.47 -7.03 10.73
CA ALA A 116 2.27 -6.22 10.90
C ALA A 116 1.13 -6.75 10.02
N ALA A 117 1.40 -7.05 8.76
CA ALA A 117 0.42 -7.65 7.85
C ALA A 117 -0.08 -9.00 8.37
N ALA A 118 0.81 -9.90 8.80
CA ALA A 118 0.45 -11.22 9.33
C ALA A 118 -0.42 -11.13 10.59
N VAL A 119 -0.08 -10.23 11.52
CA VAL A 119 -0.87 -9.97 12.73
C VAL A 119 -2.24 -9.42 12.37
N LEU A 120 -2.32 -8.43 11.47
CA LEU A 120 -3.59 -7.85 11.06
C LEU A 120 -4.47 -8.87 10.34
N LEU A 121 -3.93 -9.67 9.43
CA LEU A 121 -4.66 -10.71 8.69
C LEU A 121 -5.21 -11.80 9.60
N SER A 122 -4.46 -12.17 10.64
CA SER A 122 -4.82 -13.26 11.56
C SER A 122 -5.72 -12.83 12.70
N ARG A 123 -5.58 -11.60 13.21
CA ARG A 123 -6.23 -11.16 14.46
C ARG A 123 -7.34 -10.14 14.27
N SER A 124 -7.46 -9.51 13.10
CA SER A 124 -8.40 -8.40 12.96
C SER A 124 -9.80 -8.81 12.49
N PRO A 125 -10.88 -8.37 13.17
CA PRO A 125 -12.25 -8.59 12.74
C PRO A 125 -12.67 -7.72 11.55
N VAL A 126 -11.81 -6.78 11.12
CA VAL A 126 -12.07 -5.89 9.96
C VAL A 126 -12.35 -6.69 8.68
N TRP A 127 -11.76 -7.87 8.57
CA TRP A 127 -11.85 -8.71 7.37
C TRP A 127 -13.15 -9.51 7.25
N ASP A 128 -13.92 -9.62 8.33
CA ASP A 128 -15.16 -10.40 8.34
C ASP A 128 -16.37 -9.55 7.94
N ARG A 129 -16.15 -8.24 7.72
CA ARG A 129 -17.17 -7.34 7.20
C ARG A 129 -17.41 -7.62 5.71
N PRO A 130 -18.67 -7.69 5.26
CA PRO A 130 -18.99 -7.74 3.84
C PRO A 130 -18.31 -6.58 3.11
N ALA A 131 -17.71 -6.86 1.94
CA ALA A 131 -17.16 -5.81 1.11
C ALA A 131 -18.25 -4.76 0.85
N ALA A 132 -17.98 -3.50 1.17
CA ALA A 132 -18.94 -2.42 0.97
C ALA A 132 -19.39 -2.45 -0.49
N ARG A 133 -20.69 -2.65 -0.72
CA ARG A 133 -21.26 -2.54 -2.07
C ARG A 133 -20.95 -1.13 -2.58
N PRO A 134 -20.53 -0.97 -3.83
CA PRO A 134 -20.43 0.35 -4.43
C PRO A 134 -21.77 1.06 -4.20
N SER A 135 -21.77 2.20 -3.53
CA SER A 135 -22.96 3.05 -3.52
C SER A 135 -23.34 3.28 -4.97
N PRO A 136 -24.63 3.13 -5.36
CA PRO A 136 -25.04 3.55 -6.68
C PRO A 136 -24.54 4.98 -6.86
N ALA A 137 -23.86 5.24 -7.98
CA ALA A 137 -23.43 6.58 -8.33
C ALA A 137 -24.65 7.50 -8.12
N PRO A 138 -24.48 8.71 -7.55
CA PRO A 138 -25.59 9.65 -7.48
C PRO A 138 -26.16 9.71 -8.89
N ALA A 139 -27.41 9.28 -9.04
CA ALA A 139 -28.09 9.35 -10.33
C ALA A 139 -27.92 10.80 -10.74
N ALA A 140 -27.15 11.02 -11.81
CA ALA A 140 -26.95 12.34 -12.38
C ALA A 140 -28.35 12.96 -12.46
N ALA A 141 -28.53 14.12 -11.84
CA ALA A 141 -29.79 14.82 -11.69
C ALA A 141 -30.53 14.81 -13.04
N ALA A 142 -31.37 13.81 -13.23
CA ALA A 142 -32.03 13.55 -14.49
C ALA A 142 -33.32 14.37 -14.45
N GLY A 143 -33.28 15.51 -15.13
CA GLY A 143 -34.46 16.18 -15.63
C GLY A 143 -35.22 17.03 -14.62
N SER A 144 -34.71 18.23 -14.35
CA SER A 144 -35.56 19.36 -14.00
C SER A 144 -35.22 20.54 -14.89
N ASP A 145 -35.44 20.38 -16.20
CA ASP A 145 -35.57 21.51 -17.10
C ASP A 145 -36.67 21.20 -18.12
N ARG A 146 -37.92 21.12 -17.62
CA ARG A 146 -39.10 21.32 -18.46
C ARG A 146 -39.45 22.81 -18.34
N ALA A 147 -39.06 23.57 -19.36
CA ALA A 147 -39.57 24.92 -19.56
C ALA A 147 -41.11 24.91 -19.66
N PRO A 148 -41.82 25.90 -19.11
CA PRO A 148 -43.26 25.98 -19.25
C PRO A 148 -43.62 26.37 -20.68
N ALA A 149 -44.51 25.58 -21.29
CA ALA A 149 -45.30 26.04 -22.42
C ALA A 149 -46.33 27.06 -21.90
N GLY A 150 -46.24 28.31 -22.36
CA GLY A 150 -47.23 29.36 -22.13
C GLY A 150 -47.12 30.37 -23.28
N VAL A 151 -47.98 30.23 -24.30
CA VAL A 151 -49.10 31.12 -24.69
C VAL A 151 -48.63 32.47 -25.23
#